data_AF-A0A7X3LAL4-F1
#
_entry.id   AF-A0A7X3LAL4-F1
#
_cell.length_a   1.000
_cell.length_b   1.000
_cell.length_c   1.000
_cell.angle_alpha   90.00
_cell.angle_beta   90.00
_cell.angle_gamma   90.00
#
_symmetry.space_group_name_H-M   'P 1'
#
loop_
_entity.id
_entity.type
_entity.pdbx_description
1 polymer ?
#
loop_
_entity_poly.entity_id
_entity_poly.type
_entity_poly.pdbx_seq_one_letter_code
_entity_poly.pdbx_strand_id
1 'polypeptide(L)'
;MNSEQTHHFAVTTTAMIAVLRTSTIAMMHLVMQKLPPHEREVVFREIASTIGDLPPDYTQESPVGTRFYEEVVAEAPELAKAFARDLRRTFDRKDP
;
A
#
# COMPACT_ATOMS: atom_id res chain seq x y z
N MET A 1 19.33 -15.22 15.32
CA MET A 1 18.55 -15.87 14.25
C MET A 1 19.51 -16.50 13.26
N ASN A 2 19.27 -17.75 12.83
CA ASN A 2 20.05 -18.34 11.75
C ASN A 2 19.49 -17.90 10.37
N SER A 3 20.26 -18.13 9.30
CA SER A 3 19.92 -17.67 7.94
C SER A 3 18.56 -18.19 7.45
N GLU A 4 18.23 -19.45 7.74
CA GLU A 4 16.94 -20.07 7.36
C GLU A 4 15.74 -19.43 8.06
N GLN A 5 15.86 -19.11 9.35
CA GLN A 5 14.80 -18.43 10.10
C GLN A 5 14.58 -17.00 9.58
N THR A 6 15.65 -16.28 9.24
CA THR A 6 15.56 -14.94 8.63
C THR A 6 14.89 -15.01 7.25
N HIS A 7 15.28 -15.98 6.42
CA HIS A 7 14.68 -16.18 5.11
C HIS A 7 13.19 -16.54 5.20
N HIS A 8 12.83 -17.49 6.07
CA HIS A 8 11.43 -17.88 6.29
C HIS A 8 10.60 -16.68 6.76
N PHE A 9 11.09 -15.91 7.74
CA PHE A 9 10.44 -14.69 8.21
C PHE A 9 10.24 -13.67 7.09
N ALA A 10 11.26 -13.42 6.27
CA ALA A 10 11.18 -12.49 5.14
C ALA A 10 10.15 -12.93 4.09
N VAL A 11 10.14 -14.22 3.72
CA VAL A 11 9.17 -14.78 2.76
C VAL A 11 7.75 -14.69 3.31
N THR A 12 7.52 -15.12 4.55
CA THR A 12 6.18 -15.05 5.17
C THR A 12 5.68 -13.61 5.26
N THR A 13 6.53 -12.68 5.68
CA THR A 13 6.18 -11.25 5.77
C THR A 13 5.84 -10.68 4.39
N THR A 14 6.65 -10.99 3.37
CA THR A 14 6.39 -10.56 1.99
C THR A 14 5.06 -11.11 1.47
N ALA A 15 4.77 -12.38 1.75
CA ALA A 15 3.50 -13.00 1.36
C ALA A 15 2.31 -12.34 2.06
N MET A 16 2.41 -12.05 3.36
CA MET A 16 1.36 -11.35 4.12
C MET A 16 1.12 -9.94 3.57
N ILE A 17 2.18 -9.18 3.27
CA ILE A 17 2.08 -7.85 2.65
C ILE A 17 1.39 -7.95 1.28
N ALA A 18 1.73 -8.96 0.47
CA ALA A 18 1.09 -9.17 -0.83
C ALA A 18 -0.40 -9.48 -0.71
N VAL A 19 -0.80 -10.29 0.27
CA VAL A 19 -2.22 -10.58 0.58
C VAL A 19 -2.93 -9.30 1.02
N LEU A 20 -2.37 -8.54 1.96
CA LEU A 20 -2.94 -7.27 2.43
C LEU A 20 -3.13 -6.27 1.29
N ARG A 21 -2.12 -6.13 0.44
CA ARG A 21 -2.18 -5.26 -0.75
C ARG A 21 -3.33 -5.67 -1.67
N THR A 22 -3.43 -6.97 -1.98
CA THR A 22 -4.45 -7.51 -2.88
C THR A 22 -5.86 -7.34 -2.30
N SER A 23 -6.04 -7.65 -1.02
CA SER A 23 -7.31 -7.48 -0.31
C SER A 23 -7.74 -6.01 -0.27
N THR A 24 -6.80 -5.09 0.00
CA THR A 24 -7.09 -3.65 0.01
C THR A 24 -7.51 -3.15 -1.37
N ILE A 25 -6.82 -3.58 -2.43
CA ILE A 25 -7.20 -3.26 -3.81
C ILE A 25 -8.61 -3.77 -4.12
N ALA A 26 -8.94 -5.00 -3.72
CA ALA A 26 -10.27 -5.58 -3.96
C ALA A 26 -11.38 -4.83 -3.21
N MET A 27 -11.15 -4.46 -1.94
CA MET A 27 -12.11 -3.67 -1.16
C MET A 27 -12.32 -2.28 -1.76
N MET A 28 -11.24 -1.58 -2.11
CA MET A 28 -11.32 -0.25 -2.72
C MET A 28 -12.02 -0.30 -4.08
N HIS A 29 -11.75 -1.33 -4.88
CA HIS A 29 -12.45 -1.56 -6.14
C HIS A 29 -13.97 -1.65 -5.95
N LEU A 30 -14.44 -2.44 -4.97
CA LEU A 30 -15.88 -2.55 -4.65
C LEU A 30 -16.52 -1.22 -4.25
N VAL A 31 -15.76 -0.36 -3.56
CA VAL A 31 -16.23 0.98 -3.18
C VAL A 31 -16.28 1.90 -4.40
N MET A 32 -15.19 1.96 -5.19
CA MET A 32 -15.11 2.85 -6.36
C MET A 32 -16.11 2.52 -7.46
N GLN A 33 -16.53 1.26 -7.60
CA GLN A 33 -17.57 0.88 -8.57
C GLN A 33 -18.91 1.57 -8.29
N LYS A 34 -19.16 1.96 -7.04
CA LYS A 34 -20.38 2.67 -6.64
C LYS A 34 -20.34 4.17 -6.94
N LEU A 35 -19.17 4.70 -7.29
CA LEU A 35 -18.99 6.12 -7.59
C LEU A 35 -19.28 6.43 -9.07
N PRO A 36 -19.84 7.60 -9.38
CA PRO A 36 -19.91 8.12 -10.74
C PRO A 36 -18.53 8.21 -11.39
N PRO A 37 -18.41 7.99 -12.72
CA PRO A 37 -17.12 7.98 -13.41
C PRO A 37 -16.25 9.24 -13.18
N HIS A 38 -16.89 10.42 -13.09
CA HIS A 38 -16.19 11.68 -12.89
C HIS A 38 -15.59 11.85 -11.48
N GLU A 39 -16.12 11.14 -10.48
CA GLU A 39 -15.61 11.18 -9.10
C GLU A 39 -14.46 10.19 -8.87
N ARG A 40 -14.41 9.08 -9.63
CA ARG A 40 -13.38 8.03 -9.48
C ARG A 40 -11.96 8.58 -9.59
N GLU A 41 -11.72 9.46 -10.57
CA GLU A 41 -10.41 10.07 -10.81
C GLU A 41 -9.99 11.01 -9.67
N VAL A 42 -10.94 11.68 -9.02
CA VAL A 42 -10.66 12.49 -7.82
C VAL A 42 -10.24 11.58 -6.68
N VAL A 43 -11.00 10.51 -6.44
CA VAL A 43 -10.72 9.54 -5.37
C VAL A 43 -9.37 8.84 -5.54
N PHE A 44 -8.97 8.48 -6.75
CA PHE A 44 -7.63 7.91 -6.99
C PHE A 44 -6.50 8.85 -6.54
N ARG A 45 -6.63 10.15 -6.83
CA ARG A 45 -5.63 11.14 -6.41
C ARG A 45 -5.65 11.36 -4.90
N GLU A 46 -6.84 11.43 -4.30
CA GLU A 46 -6.99 11.60 -2.85
C GLU A 46 -6.43 10.41 -2.07
N ILE A 47 -6.62 9.17 -2.55
CA ILE A 47 -6.01 7.97 -1.95
C ILE A 47 -4.49 8.08 -1.98
N ALA A 48 -3.90 8.48 -3.12
CA ALA A 48 -2.45 8.61 -3.24
C ALA A 48 -1.89 9.68 -2.30
N SER A 49 -2.55 10.84 -2.18
CA SER A 49 -2.15 11.88 -1.22
C SER A 49 -2.29 11.39 0.21
N THR A 50 -3.46 10.87 0.58
CA THR A 50 -3.75 10.44 1.95
C THR A 50 -2.75 9.39 2.43
N ILE A 51 -2.44 8.38 1.61
CA ILE A 51 -1.45 7.36 1.97
C ILE A 51 -0.05 7.95 2.09
N GLY A 52 0.35 8.84 1.18
CA GLY A 52 1.66 9.49 1.23
C GLY A 52 1.84 10.42 2.43
N ASP A 53 0.75 10.98 2.94
CA ASP A 53 0.74 11.92 4.08
C ASP A 53 0.54 11.22 5.44
N LEU A 54 0.25 9.91 5.46
CA LEU A 54 0.09 9.17 6.71
C LEU A 54 1.44 9.10 7.44
N PRO A 55 1.55 9.64 8.67
CA PRO A 55 2.77 9.52 9.44
C PRO A 55 2.99 8.03 9.78
N PRO A 56 4.25 7.57 9.78
CA PRO A 56 4.55 6.22 10.23
C PRO A 56 4.18 6.07 11.72
N ASP A 57 3.71 4.88 12.07
CA ASP A 57 3.46 4.54 13.46
C ASP A 57 4.79 4.20 14.16
N TYR A 58 5.30 5.16 14.93
CA TYR A 58 6.54 5.04 15.68
C TYR A 58 6.38 4.36 17.06
N THR A 59 5.19 3.90 17.42
CA THR A 59 4.95 3.30 18.74
C THR A 59 5.75 2.01 18.99
N GLN A 60 6.35 1.43 17.95
CA GLN A 60 7.23 0.26 18.01
C GLN A 60 8.71 0.54 17.73
N GLU A 61 9.15 1.81 17.76
CA GLU A 61 10.53 2.14 17.42
C GLU A 61 11.57 1.56 18.39
N SER A 62 12.51 0.81 17.84
CA SER A 62 13.86 0.67 18.37
C SER A 62 14.81 1.57 17.57
N PRO A 63 16.03 1.89 18.03
CA PRO A 63 16.98 2.71 17.26
C PRO A 63 17.32 2.18 15.86
N VAL A 64 17.15 0.86 15.63
CA VAL A 64 17.26 0.22 14.32
C VAL A 64 15.97 0.39 13.50
N GLY A 65 14.82 0.41 14.17
CA GLY A 65 13.53 0.72 13.56
C GLY A 65 13.48 2.14 13.01
N THR A 66 13.99 3.14 13.74
CA THR A 66 13.91 4.56 13.33
C THR A 66 14.51 4.84 11.95
N ARG A 67 15.70 4.31 11.63
CA ARG A 67 16.28 4.49 10.28
C ARG A 67 15.48 3.79 9.19
N PHE A 68 14.99 2.58 9.47
CA PHE A 68 14.13 1.85 8.55
C PHE A 68 12.82 2.63 8.30
N TYR A 69 12.23 3.23 9.33
CA TYR A 69 11.05 4.08 9.18
C TYR A 69 11.35 5.36 8.41
N GLU A 70 12.49 6.02 8.63
CA GLU A 70 12.91 7.22 7.87
C GLU A 70 13.06 6.91 6.37
N GLU A 71 13.68 5.78 6.02
CA GLU A 71 13.79 5.32 4.63
C GLU A 71 12.41 5.04 4.01
N VAL A 72 11.53 4.35 4.74
CA VAL A 72 10.16 4.07 4.29
C VAL A 72 9.34 5.35 4.13
N VAL A 73 9.49 6.33 5.01
CA VAL A 73 8.81 7.64 4.91
C VAL A 73 9.26 8.39 3.66
N ALA A 74 10.55 8.38 3.36
CA ALA A 74 11.07 9.03 2.16
C ALA A 74 10.49 8.41 0.87
N GLU A 75 10.24 7.10 0.87
CA GLU A 75 9.67 6.38 -0.27
C GLU A 75 8.12 6.37 -0.31
N ALA A 76 7.45 6.66 0.82
CA ALA A 76 6.00 6.55 0.97
C ALA A 76 5.19 7.27 -0.13
N PRO A 77 5.55 8.49 -0.59
CA PRO A 77 4.81 9.15 -1.67
C PRO A 77 4.84 8.38 -2.99
N GLU A 78 5.97 7.77 -3.35
CA GLU A 78 6.08 6.99 -4.60
C GLU A 78 5.39 5.63 -4.48
N LEU A 79 5.47 4.99 -3.31
CA LEU A 79 4.74 3.75 -3.02
C LEU A 79 3.21 3.98 -3.07
N ALA A 80 2.73 5.11 -2.55
CA ALA A 80 1.32 5.50 -2.62
C ALA A 80 0.84 5.70 -4.06
N LYS A 81 1.63 6.38 -4.89
CA LYS A 81 1.35 6.54 -6.33
C LYS A 81 1.33 5.19 -7.06
N ALA A 82 2.24 4.28 -6.74
CA ALA A 82 2.27 2.94 -7.31
C ALA A 82 1.02 2.13 -6.92
N PHE A 83 0.60 2.22 -5.65
CA PHE A 83 -0.64 1.61 -5.18
C PHE A 83 -1.88 2.12 -5.93
N ALA A 84 -2.06 3.44 -6.04
CA ALA A 84 -3.20 4.03 -6.73
C ALA A 84 -3.24 3.63 -8.22
N ARG A 85 -2.07 3.52 -8.87
CA ARG A 85 -1.95 3.04 -10.25
C ARG A 85 -2.39 1.60 -10.42
N ASP A 86 -2.01 0.72 -9.50
CA ASP A 86 -2.39 -0.70 -9.56
C ASP A 86 -3.87 -0.91 -9.23
N LEU A 87 -4.45 -0.09 -8.35
CA LEU A 87 -5.89 -0.04 -8.13
C LEU A 87 -6.62 0.37 -9.42
N ARG A 88 -6.17 1.43 -10.10
CA ARG A 88 -6.72 1.90 -11.37
C ARG A 88 -6.67 0.82 -12.45
N ARG A 89 -5.52 0.18 -12.64
CA ARG A 89 -5.37 -0.93 -13.60
C ARG A 89 -6.32 -2.09 -13.33
N THR A 90 -6.53 -2.41 -12.06
CA THR A 90 -7.45 -3.49 -11.65
C THR A 90 -8.91 -3.11 -11.95
N PHE A 91 -9.25 -1.84 -11.76
CA PHE A 91 -10.55 -1.28 -12.08
C PHE A 91 -10.83 -1.29 -13.59
N ASP A 92 -9.91 -0.76 -14.39
CA ASP A 92 -10.03 -0.68 -15.85
C ASP A 92 -10.09 -2.06 -16.52
N ARG A 93 -9.49 -3.10 -15.93
CA ARG A 93 -9.56 -4.49 -16.44
C ARG A 93 -10.89 -5.18 -16.19
N LYS A 94 -11.76 -4.62 -15.33
CA LYS A 94 -13.02 -5.25 -14.90
C LYS A 94 -14.29 -4.52 -15.38
N ASP A 95 -14.17 -3.33 -15.95
CA ASP A 95 -15.25 -2.68 -16.71
C ASP A 95 -15.18 -3.16 -18.19
N PRO A 96 -16.12 -4.00 -18.68
CA PRO A 96 -16.24 -4.34 -20.10
C PRO A 96 -16.83 -3.20 -20.95
#